data_AF-A0A537V3Q3-F1
#
_entry.id   AF-A0A537V3Q3-F1
#
_cell.length_a   1.000
_cell.length_b   1.000
_cell.length_c   1.000
_cell.angle_alpha   90.00
_cell.angle_beta   90.00
_cell.angle_gamma   90.00
#
_symmetry.space_group_name_H-M   'P 1'
#
loop_
_entity.id
_entity.type
_entity.pdbx_description
1 polymer ?
#
loop_
_entity_poly.entity_id
_entity_poly.type
_entity_poly.pdbx_seq_one_letter_code
_entity_poly.pdbx_strand_id
1 'polypeptide(L)' 'FEQVVATPHIGYVTREEYETQFSDIFDQILAFAAGRPINVVNPDVLAATSARG' A
#
# COMPACT_ATOMS: atom_id res chain seq x y z
N PHE A 1 35.09 -9.71 -6.03
CA PHE A 1 33.61 -9.67 -6.15
C PHE A 1 32.97 -11.06 -6.24
N GLU A 2 33.72 -12.17 -6.11
CA GLU A 2 33.16 -13.54 -6.20
C GLU A 2 32.46 -14.05 -4.94
N GLN A 3 32.45 -13.29 -3.83
CA GLN A 3 31.89 -13.73 -2.54
C GLN A 3 30.53 -13.08 -2.19
N VAL A 4 29.89 -12.40 -3.14
CA VAL A 4 28.59 -11.75 -2.90
C VAL A 4 27.50 -12.47 -3.68
N VAL A 5 26.49 -12.93 -2.95
CA VAL A 5 25.24 -13.43 -3.54
C VAL A 5 24.19 -12.34 -3.32
N ALA A 6 23.90 -11.57 -4.38
CA ALA A 6 22.82 -10.60 -4.36
C ALA A 6 21.50 -11.27 -4.73
N THR A 7 20.41 -10.86 -4.09
CA THR A 7 19.07 -11.33 -4.42
C THR A 7 18.25 -10.20 -5.05
N PRO A 8 17.36 -10.48 -6.02
CA PRO A 8 16.62 -9.44 -6.73
C PRO A 8 15.41 -8.94 -5.91
N HIS A 9 15.66 -8.34 -4.74
CA HIS A 9 14.63 -7.81 -3.83
C HIS A 9 13.50 -8.82 -3.53
N ILE A 10 13.86 -10.07 -3.26
CA ILE A 10 12.92 -11.17 -3.00
C ILE A 10 12.55 -11.34 -1.52
N GLY A 11 12.85 -10.34 -0.68
CA GLY A 11 12.63 -10.43 0.78
C GLY A 11 11.17 -10.65 1.18
N TYR A 12 10.23 -10.25 0.31
CA TYR A 12 8.78 -10.37 0.51
C TYR A 12 8.10 -11.16 -0.61
N VAL A 13 8.86 -11.86 -1.45
CA VAL A 13 8.31 -12.59 -2.61
C VAL A 13 7.92 -14.00 -2.17
N THR A 14 6.83 -14.05 -1.40
CA THR A 14 6.15 -15.29 -0.99
C THR A 14 4.67 -15.19 -1.34
N ARG A 15 3.99 -16.33 -1.43
CA ARG A 15 2.56 -16.37 -1.74
C ARG A 15 1.75 -15.71 -0.62
N GLU A 16 2.09 -16.04 0.62
CA GLU A 16 1.39 -15.60 1.83
C GLU A 16 1.49 -14.07 2.01
N GLU A 17 2.68 -13.52 1.71
CA GLU A 17 2.90 -12.08 1.78
C GLU A 17 2.13 -11.36 0.67
N TYR A 18 2.08 -11.92 -0.54
CA TYR A 18 1.29 -11.35 -1.63
C TYR A 18 -0.21 -11.40 -1.32
N GLU A 19 -0.73 -12.50 -0.80
CA GLU A 19 -2.13 -12.62 -0.42
C GLU A 19 -2.52 -11.57 0.63
N THR A 20 -1.67 -11.38 1.65
CA THR A 20 -1.89 -10.35 2.70
C THR A 20 -1.83 -8.94 2.13
N GLN A 21 -0.71 -8.57 1.49
CA GLN A 21 -0.50 -7.20 1.02
C GLN A 21 -1.51 -6.80 -0.05
N PHE A 22 -1.76 -7.65 -1.06
CA PHE A 22 -2.67 -7.29 -2.14
C PHE A 22 -4.12 -7.21 -1.68
N SER A 23 -4.57 -8.08 -0.76
CA SER A 23 -5.90 -7.95 -0.17
C SER A 23 -6.08 -6.59 0.50
N ASP A 24 -5.14 -6.20 1.37
CA ASP A 24 -5.19 -4.92 2.09
C ASP A 24 -5.10 -3.71 1.14
N ILE A 25 -4.32 -3.80 0.07
CA ILE A 25 -4.19 -2.75 -0.94
C ILE A 25 -5.52 -2.56 -1.69
N PHE A 26 -6.16 -3.65 -2.11
CA PHE A 26 -7.43 -3.54 -2.82
C PHE A 26 -8.53 -2.95 -1.93
N ASP A 27 -8.60 -3.35 -0.65
CA ASP A 27 -9.55 -2.78 0.31
C ASP A 27 -9.35 -1.27 0.48
N GLN A 28 -8.12 -0.79 0.54
CA GLN A 28 -7.80 0.64 0.60
C GLN A 28 -8.28 1.41 -0.64
N ILE A 29 -8.07 0.85 -1.83
CA ILE A 29 -8.52 1.46 -3.09
C ILE A 29 -10.05 1.56 -3.14
N LEU A 30 -10.74 0.47 -2.79
CA LEU A 30 -12.21 0.44 -2.76
C LEU A 30 -12.77 1.43 -1.73
N ALA A 31 -12.16 1.50 -0.55
CA ALA A 31 -12.56 2.44 0.51
C ALA A 31 -12.36 3.91 0.07
N PHE A 32 -11.24 4.21 -0.60
CA PHE A 32 -11.00 5.52 -1.19
C PHE A 32 -12.05 5.88 -2.25
N ALA A 33 -12.34 4.97 -3.19
CA ALA A 33 -13.35 5.19 -4.22
C ALA A 33 -14.77 5.39 -3.64
N ALA A 34 -15.07 4.77 -2.48
CA ALA A 34 -16.31 4.95 -1.74
C ALA A 34 -16.35 6.23 -0.88
N GLY A 35 -15.34 7.11 -0.95
CA GLY A 35 -15.27 8.34 -0.17
C GLY A 35 -14.96 8.13 1.31
N ARG A 36 -14.49 6.94 1.71
CA ARG A 36 -14.14 6.58 3.09
C ARG A 36 -12.73 5.99 3.13
N PRO A 37 -11.69 6.77 2.77
CA PRO A 37 -10.33 6.23 2.70
C PRO A 37 -9.86 5.76 4.07
N ILE A 38 -9.14 4.64 4.08
CA ILE A 38 -8.57 4.00 5.27
C ILE A 38 -7.04 3.96 5.14
N ASN A 39 -6.33 3.83 6.27
CA ASN A 39 -4.87 3.71 6.32
C ASN A 39 -4.10 4.84 5.61
N VAL A 40 -4.70 6.04 5.52
CA VAL A 40 -4.08 7.20 4.87
C VAL A 40 -2.88 7.67 5.69
N VAL A 41 -1.68 7.61 5.08
CA VAL A 41 -0.43 7.99 5.74
C VAL A 41 -0.37 9.49 6.07
N ASN A 42 -0.88 10.34 5.16
CA ASN A 42 -0.97 11.77 5.37
C ASN A 42 -2.45 12.20 5.50
N PRO A 43 -3.04 12.19 6.70
CA PRO A 43 -4.46 12.51 6.88
C PRO A 43 -4.82 13.97 6.55
N ASP A 44 -3.86 14.91 6.56
CA ASP A 44 -4.11 16.33 6.32
C ASP A 44 -4.67 16.61 4.92
N VAL A 45 -4.39 15.74 3.94
CA VAL A 45 -4.92 15.90 2.58
C VAL A 45 -6.43 15.69 2.48
N LEU A 46 -7.02 14.98 3.44
CA LEU A 46 -8.47 14.75 3.48
C LEU A 46 -9.20 16.04 3.84
N ALA A 47 -8.68 16.80 4.80
CA ALA A 47 -9.23 18.12 5.17
C ALA A 47 -9.14 19.11 4.01
N ALA A 48 -8.01 19.13 3.29
CA ALA A 48 -7.80 19.98 2.13
C ALA A 48 -8.69 19.59 0.93
N THR A 49 -9.15 18.35 0.84
CA THR A 49 -10.08 17.90 -0.20
C THR A 49 -11.51 18.28 0.13
N SER A 50 -11.93 18.15 1.40
CA SER A 50 -13.25 18.62 1.87
C SER A 50 -13.44 20.13 1.71
N ALA A 51 -12.36 20.92 1.83
CA ALA A 51 -12.40 22.37 1.62
C ALA A 51 -12.40 22.80 0.13
N ARG A 52 -12.21 21.85 -0.80
CA ARG A 52 -12.17 22.09 -2.26
C ARG A 52 -13.46 21.66 -2.98
N GLY A 53 -14.45 21.14 -2.26
CA GLY A 53 -15.81 20.92 -2.75
C GLY A 53 -16.69 22.12 -2.42
#